data_AF-A0A660Z304-F1
#
_entry.id   AF-A0A660Z304-F1
#
_cell.length_a   1.000
_cell.length_b   1.000
_cell.length_c   1.000
_cell.angle_alpha   90.00
_cell.angle_beta   90.00
_cell.angle_gamma   90.00
#
_symmetry.space_group_name_H-M   'P 1'
#
loop_
_entity.id
_entity.type
_entity.pdbx_description
1 polymer ?
#
loop_
_entity_poly.entity_id
_entity_poly.type
_entity_poly.pdbx_seq_one_letter_code
_entity_poly.pdbx_strand_id
1 'polypeptide(L)' 'VLSIIVSMSDTFLKPLFLGRGTDVPTLVILLGAIGGMMLSGIIGLFVGAVVLALAYKVYKALTDEKSLPAEEFGNE' A
#
# COMPACT_ATOMS: atom_id res chain seq x y z
N VAL A 1 -25.21 -6.13 13.30
CA VAL A 1 -24.08 -5.48 14.01
C VAL A 1 -22.81 -6.31 13.93
N LEU A 2 -22.80 -7.56 14.43
CA LEU A 2 -21.63 -8.45 14.37
C LEU A 2 -21.11 -8.69 12.94
N SER A 3 -22.01 -8.83 11.95
CA SER A 3 -21.64 -9.03 10.54
C SER A 3 -20.93 -7.84 9.89
N ILE A 4 -21.14 -6.61 10.38
CA ILE A 4 -20.51 -5.39 9.81
C ILE A 4 -19.04 -5.32 10.22
N ILE A 5 -18.73 -5.67 11.47
CA ILE A 5 -17.37 -5.70 12.01
C ILE A 5 -16.57 -6.83 11.33
N VAL A 6 -17.19 -7.99 11.13
CA VAL A 6 -16.61 -9.10 10.36
C VAL A 6 -16.30 -8.66 8.94
N SER A 7 -17.23 -8.01 8.25
CA SER A 7 -17.03 -7.56 6.85
C SER A 7 -15.91 -6.53 6.69
N MET A 8 -15.76 -5.60 7.64
CA MET A 8 -14.63 -4.65 7.68
C MET A 8 -13.29 -5.37 7.92
N SER A 9 -13.27 -6.33 8.86
CA SER A 9 -12.09 -7.16 9.11
C SER A 9 -11.73 -7.99 7.88
N ASP A 10 -12.68 -8.65 7.21
CA ASP A 10 -12.41 -9.42 5.99
C ASP A 10 -11.82 -8.56 4.87
N THR A 11 -12.23 -7.28 4.78
CA THR A 11 -11.69 -6.32 3.81
C THR A 11 -10.23 -5.93 4.11
N PHE A 12 -9.80 -5.97 5.38
CA PHE A 12 -8.43 -5.69 5.81
C PHE A 12 -7.55 -6.96 5.87
N LEU A 13 -8.15 -8.10 6.20
CA LEU A 13 -7.49 -9.40 6.34
C LEU A 13 -7.08 -9.98 4.98
N LYS A 14 -7.87 -9.76 3.93
CA LYS A 14 -7.56 -10.20 2.57
C LYS A 14 -6.25 -9.60 2.02
N PRO A 15 -6.02 -8.27 2.08
CA PRO A 15 -4.73 -7.68 1.71
C PRO A 15 -3.59 -8.06 2.68
N LEU A 16 -3.88 -8.34 3.96
CA LEU A 16 -2.89 -8.86 4.92
C LEU A 16 -2.38 -10.27 4.57
N PHE A 17 -3.27 -11.12 4.04
CA PHE A 17 -2.92 -12.48 3.61
C PHE A 17 -2.32 -12.53 2.20
N LEU A 18 -2.79 -11.70 1.26
CA LEU A 18 -2.28 -11.64 -0.12
C LEU A 18 -1.02 -10.78 -0.30
N GLY A 19 -0.73 -9.85 0.61
CA GLY A 19 0.42 -8.96 0.54
C GLY A 19 1.76 -9.59 0.96
N ARG A 20 1.79 -10.88 1.31
CA ARG A 20 2.99 -11.58 1.78
C ARG A 20 4.02 -11.91 0.70
N GLY A 21 3.85 -11.45 -0.54
CA GLY A 21 4.73 -11.83 -1.65
C GLY A 21 4.85 -10.85 -2.81
N THR A 22 4.55 -9.56 -2.65
CA THR A 22 4.61 -8.58 -3.77
C THR A 22 5.34 -7.29 -3.39
N ASP A 23 6.14 -6.79 -4.35
CA ASP A 23 7.15 -5.74 -4.27
C ASP A 23 6.71 -4.34 -3.77
N VAL A 24 5.42 -4.10 -3.54
CA VAL A 24 4.91 -2.97 -2.76
C VAL A 24 3.67 -3.47 -2.02
N PRO A 25 3.75 -3.79 -0.72
CA PRO A 25 2.66 -4.42 0.00
C PRO A 25 1.43 -3.53 -0.03
N THR A 26 0.29 -4.06 -0.47
CA THR A 26 -1.01 -3.37 -0.42
C THR A 26 -1.34 -2.83 0.99
N LEU A 27 -0.78 -3.47 2.02
CA LEU A 27 -0.83 -3.02 3.41
C LEU A 27 -0.24 -1.63 3.63
N VAL A 28 0.88 -1.32 2.97
CA VAL A 28 1.52 0.00 3.05
C VAL A 28 0.57 1.05 2.46
N ILE A 29 -0.06 0.75 1.33
CA ILE A 29 -1.00 1.65 0.67
C ILE A 29 -2.23 1.88 1.56
N LEU A 30 -2.77 0.82 2.15
CA LEU A 30 -3.93 0.88 3.05
C LEU A 30 -3.62 1.68 4.33
N LEU A 31 -2.45 1.47 4.91
CA LEU A 31 -2.00 2.21 6.09
C LEU A 31 -1.79 3.70 5.76
N GLY A 32 -1.24 4.00 4.59
CA GLY A 32 -1.09 5.36 4.08
C GLY A 32 -2.43 6.05 3.83
N ALA A 33 -3.39 5.35 3.22
CA ALA A 33 -4.73 5.87 2.97
C ALA A 33 -5.47 6.19 4.28
N ILE A 34 -5.45 5.29 5.26
CA ILE A 34 -6.10 5.50 6.57
C ILE A 34 -5.44 6.65 7.33
N GLY A 35 -4.10 6.68 7.37
CA GLY A 35 -3.36 7.76 8.03
C GLY A 35 -3.60 9.11 7.37
N GLY A 36 -3.58 9.17 6.04
CA GLY A 36 -3.88 10.38 5.30
C GLY A 36 -5.33 10.83 5.45
N MET A 37 -6.28 9.89 5.49
CA MET A 37 -7.70 10.20 5.75
C MET A 37 -7.90 10.87 7.10
N MET A 38 -7.22 10.39 8.14
CA MET A 38 -7.30 10.96 9.48
C MET A 38 -6.76 12.40 9.54
N LEU A 39 -5.74 12.73 8.74
CA LEU A 39 -5.06 14.03 8.76
C LEU A 39 -5.69 15.07 7.82
N SER A 40 -6.09 14.67 6.61
CA SER A 40 -6.49 15.56 5.53
C SER A 40 -7.87 15.21 4.92
N GLY A 41 -8.61 14.28 5.51
CA GLY A 41 -9.90 13.82 4.98
C GLY A 41 -9.74 13.06 3.66
N ILE A 42 -10.71 13.17 2.76
CA ILE A 42 -10.75 12.39 1.49
C ILE A 42 -9.50 12.59 0.63
N ILE A 43 -8.94 13.79 0.57
CA ILE A 43 -7.73 14.07 -0.22
C ILE A 43 -6.54 13.25 0.32
N GLY A 44 -6.48 13.07 1.63
CA GLY A 44 -5.45 12.29 2.28
C GLY A 44 -5.50 10.79 1.97
N LEU A 45 -6.63 10.24 1.52
CA LEU A 45 -6.69 8.83 1.06
C LEU A 45 -5.72 8.59 -0.10
N PHE A 46 -5.64 9.55 -1.03
CA PHE A 46 -4.72 9.48 -2.17
C PHE A 46 -3.31 9.89 -1.76
N VAL A 47 -3.16 11.05 -1.12
CA VAL A 47 -1.84 11.60 -0.78
C VAL A 47 -1.10 10.68 0.18
N GLY A 48 -1.76 10.20 1.23
CA GLY A 48 -1.16 9.31 2.23
C GLY A 48 -0.77 7.95 1.64
N ALA A 49 -1.61 7.38 0.76
CA ALA A 49 -1.29 6.15 0.05
C ALA A 49 -0.04 6.29 -0.84
N VAL A 50 0.03 7.39 -1.62
CA VAL A 50 1.16 7.66 -2.53
C VAL A 50 2.45 7.90 -1.74
N VAL A 51 2.41 8.72 -0.68
CA VAL A 51 3.59 9.00 0.14
C VAL A 51 4.15 7.73 0.77
N LEU A 52 3.30 6.86 1.32
CA LEU A 52 3.76 5.61 1.95
C LEU A 52 4.25 4.59 0.92
N ALA A 53 3.61 4.52 -0.27
CA ALA A 53 4.09 3.68 -1.37
C ALA A 53 5.47 4.12 -1.88
N LEU A 54 5.71 5.43 -2.02
CA LEU A 54 7.01 5.98 -2.39
C LEU A 54 8.05 5.72 -1.30
N ALA A 55 7.70 5.95 -0.03
CA ALA A 55 8.57 5.65 1.10
C ALA A 55 8.98 4.17 1.13
N TYR A 56 8.05 3.26 0.84
CA TYR A 56 8.35 1.84 0.73
C TYR A 56 9.25 1.53 -0.47
N LYS A 57 9.02 2.14 -1.64
CA LYS A 57 9.91 1.98 -2.80
C LYS A 57 11.32 2.47 -2.51
N VAL A 58 11.47 3.60 -1.80
CA VAL A 58 12.79 4.11 -1.38
C VAL A 58 13.41 3.18 -0.34
N TYR A 59 12.66 2.73 0.67
CA TYR A 59 13.13 1.77 1.66
C TYR A 59 13.60 0.46 1.01
N LYS A 60 12.85 -0.04 0.03
CA LYS A 60 13.21 -1.21 -0.76
C LYS A 60 14.47 -0.94 -1.57
N ALA A 61 14.55 0.17 -2.30
CA ALA A 61 15.73 0.53 -3.08
C ALA A 61 17.00 0.71 -2.23
N LEU A 62 16.87 1.19 -0.99
CA LEU A 62 17.97 1.31 -0.04
C LEU A 62 18.40 -0.04 0.55
N THR A 63 17.44 -0.94 0.77
CA THR A 63 17.70 -2.29 1.29
C THR A 63 18.19 -3.23 0.18
N ASP A 64 17.78 -2.95 -1.06
CA ASP A 64 17.97 -3.78 -2.24
C ASP A 64 18.95 -3.12 -3.21
N GLU A 65 20.22 -3.08 -2.82
CA GLU A 65 21.35 -2.64 -3.67
C GLU A 65 21.62 -3.63 -4.83
N LYS A 66 20.69 -4.57 -5.14
CA LYS A 66 20.87 -5.58 -6.20
C LYS A 66 19.58 -6.06 -6.87
N SER A 67 18.64 -5.18 -7.22
CA SER A 67 17.64 -5.53 -8.24
C SER A 67 17.05 -4.32 -8.98
N LEU A 68 17.71 -3.92 -10.06
CA LEU A 68 16.98 -3.51 -11.27
C LEU A 68 16.33 -4.80 -11.81
N PRO A 69 15.02 -4.87 -12.14
CA PRO A 69 14.51 -4.23 -13.36
C PRO A 69 13.00 -3.89 -13.43
N ALA A 70 12.68 -3.12 -14.49
CA ALA A 70 11.41 -3.03 -15.22
C ALA A 70 10.31 -2.09 -14.67
N GLU A 71 10.54 -0.79 -14.79
CA GLU A 71 9.58 0.00 -15.56
C GLU A 71 9.57 -0.55 -16.99
N GLU A 72 8.61 -1.42 -17.30
CA GLU A 72 8.22 -1.68 -18.68
C GLU A 72 7.20 -0.58 -19.07
N PHE A 73 7.71 0.65 -19.15
CA PHE A 73 7.15 1.67 -20.03
C PHE A 73 7.51 1.26 -21.46
N GLY A 74 6.51 0.97 -22.30
CA GLY A 74 6.68 0.96 -23.75
C GLY A 74 6.99 -0.41 -24.36
N ASN A 75 5.93 -1.15 -24.65
CA ASN A 75 5.73 -1.75 -25.96
C ASN A 75 4.79 -0.78 -26.70
N GLU A 76 5.28 0.11 -27.58
CA GLU A 76 5.99 -0.18 -28.84
C GLU A 76 7.26 0.64 -29.06
#